data_AF-A0A832PKU4-F1
#
_entry.id   AF-A0A832PKU4-F1
#
_cell.length_a   1.000
_cell.length_b   1.000
_cell.length_c   1.000
_cell.angle_alpha   90.00
_cell.angle_beta   90.00
_cell.angle_gamma   90.00
#
_symmetry.space_group_name_H-M   'P 1'
#
loop_
_entity.id
_entity.type
_entity.pdbx_description
1 polymer ?
#
loop_
_entity_poly.entity_id
_entity_poly.type
_entity_poly.pdbx_seq_one_letter_code
_entity_poly.pdbx_strand_id
1 'polypeptide(L)'
;APTGGAVVLSPREVLLLEQFVPAAGQPVSRRSLDAVMGYGEPGSKSRGLDQALARLHEKARRQNVRLPLQVIHAIGIRFAAPLSFR
;
A
#
# COMPACT_ATOMS: atom_id res chain seq x y z
N ALA A 1 0.43 -22.47 4.79
CA ALA A 1 1.42 -22.26 3.70
C ALA A 1 1.06 -20.98 2.96
N PRO A 2 2.01 -20.12 2.54
CA PRO A 2 1.66 -18.99 1.69
C PRO A 2 1.11 -19.54 0.37
N THR A 3 -0.12 -19.15 0.04
CA THR A 3 -0.75 -19.47 -1.25
C THR A 3 0.11 -18.81 -2.33
N GLY A 4 0.90 -19.59 -3.06
CA GLY A 4 1.94 -19.13 -4.01
C GLY A 4 1.41 -18.42 -5.26
N GLY A 5 0.54 -17.42 -5.08
CA GLY A 5 0.05 -16.56 -6.14
C GLY A 5 1.03 -15.42 -6.42
N ALA A 6 1.36 -15.22 -7.69
CA ALA A 6 2.09 -14.04 -8.16
C ALA A 6 1.09 -12.94 -8.56
N VAL A 7 1.26 -11.74 -8.01
CA VAL A 7 0.47 -10.56 -8.42
C VAL A 7 1.35 -9.67 -9.30
N VAL A 8 0.94 -9.45 -10.54
CA VAL A 8 1.65 -8.54 -11.45
C VAL A 8 1.33 -7.08 -11.07
N LEU A 9 2.34 -6.39 -10.55
CA LEU A 9 2.24 -5.00 -10.12
C LEU A 9 2.83 -4.05 -11.16
N SER A 10 2.27 -2.86 -11.24
CA SER A 10 2.84 -1.74 -11.99
C SER A 10 4.00 -1.13 -11.19
N PRO A 11 4.94 -0.41 -11.84
CA PRO A 11 6.04 0.25 -11.15
C PRO A 11 5.59 1.17 -10.00
N ARG A 12 4.44 1.85 -10.15
CA ARG A 12 3.89 2.70 -9.09
C ARG A 12 3.35 1.92 -7.90
N GLU A 13 2.77 0.74 -8.12
CA GLU A 13 2.30 -0.11 -7.02
C GLU A 13 3.48 -0.76 -6.28
N VAL A 14 4.55 -1.12 -7.01
CA VAL A 14 5.81 -1.57 -6.40
C VAL A 14 6.38 -0.46 -5.51
N LEU A 15 6.53 0.75 -6.05
CA LEU A 15 7.02 1.92 -5.31
C LEU A 15 6.19 2.18 -4.04
N LEU A 16 4.86 2.07 -4.12
CA LEU A 16 3.97 2.21 -2.98
C LEU A 16 4.24 1.13 -1.92
N LEU A 17 4.35 -0.13 -2.33
CA LEU A 17 4.61 -1.25 -1.43
C LEU A 17 6.00 -1.18 -0.77
N GLU A 18 7.01 -0.69 -1.49
CA GLU A 18 8.36 -0.44 -0.97
C GLU A 18 8.37 0.49 0.24
N GLN A 19 7.41 1.43 0.33
CA GLN A 19 7.31 2.33 1.49
C GLN A 19 6.93 1.59 2.78
N PHE A 20 6.31 0.41 2.68
CA PHE A 20 5.85 -0.36 3.84
C PHE A 20 6.86 -1.42 4.31
N VAL A 21 7.85 -1.78 3.48
CA VAL A 21 8.90 -2.73 3.84
C VAL A 21 9.74 -2.26 5.03
N PRO A 22 10.34 -1.05 5.02
CA PRO A 22 11.13 -0.58 6.15
C PRO A 22 10.28 -0.34 7.39
N ALA A 23 8.97 -0.14 7.23
CA ALA A 23 8.04 0.02 8.34
C ALA A 23 7.79 -1.29 9.12
N ALA A 24 8.09 -2.45 8.55
CA ALA A 24 7.99 -3.75 9.23
C ALA A 24 6.65 -3.99 9.98
N GLY A 25 5.53 -3.56 9.38
CA GLY A 25 4.18 -3.67 9.96
C GLY A 25 3.75 -2.49 10.85
N GLN A 26 4.62 -1.50 11.06
CA GLN A 26 4.26 -0.21 11.66
C GLN A 26 3.45 0.66 10.68
N PRO A 27 2.58 1.54 11.19
CA PRO A 27 1.87 2.51 10.36
C PRO A 27 2.81 3.50 9.67
N VAL A 28 2.58 3.70 8.38
CA VAL A 28 3.17 4.77 7.57
C VAL A 28 2.14 5.87 7.40
N SER A 29 2.54 7.11 7.69
CA SER A 29 1.61 8.25 7.62
C SER A 29 1.08 8.47 6.20
N ARG A 30 -0.17 8.94 6.06
CA ARG A 30 -0.71 9.30 4.74
C ARG A 30 0.12 10.40 4.07
N ARG A 31 0.59 11.36 4.87
CA ARG A 31 1.45 12.46 4.40
C ARG A 31 2.73 12.00 3.74
N SER A 32 3.45 11.09 4.37
CA SER A 32 4.68 10.55 3.80
C SER A 32 4.40 9.77 2.51
N LEU A 33 3.30 9.00 2.47
CA LEU A 33 2.90 8.27 1.27
C LEU A 33 2.52 9.21 0.12
N ASP A 34 1.71 10.24 0.38
CA ASP A 34 1.32 11.22 -0.65
C ASP A 34 2.53 11.98 -1.19
N ALA A 35 3.48 12.35 -0.33
CA ALA A 35 4.71 13.02 -0.73
C ALA A 35 5.59 12.14 -1.63
N VAL A 36 5.87 10.89 -1.22
CA VAL A 36 6.70 9.96 -2.00
C VAL A 36 6.04 9.60 -3.33
N MET A 37 4.72 9.44 -3.34
CA MET A 37 3.98 9.07 -4.54
C MET A 37 3.72 10.25 -5.50
N GLY A 38 4.07 11.46 -5.10
CA GLY A 38 3.84 12.69 -5.87
C GLY A 38 2.36 13.08 -5.96
N TYR A 39 1.55 12.72 -4.96
CA TYR A 39 0.12 13.03 -4.90
C TYR A 39 -0.18 14.39 -4.25
N GLY A 40 0.84 15.11 -3.78
CA GLY A 40 0.73 16.46 -3.23
C GLY A 40 0.63 16.50 -1.70
N GLU A 41 0.34 17.67 -1.13
CA GLU A 41 0.20 17.84 0.32
C GLU A 41 -1.13 17.25 0.84
N PRO A 42 -1.13 16.65 2.05
CA PRO A 42 -2.35 16.20 2.72
C PRO A 42 -3.29 17.38 2.97
N GLY A 43 -4.55 17.23 2.59
CA GLY A 43 -5.57 18.28 2.70
C GLY A 43 -5.94 18.90 1.36
N SER A 44 -5.10 18.75 0.33
CA SER A 44 -5.61 18.75 -1.05
C SER A 44 -6.58 17.58 -1.19
N LYS A 45 -7.67 17.73 -1.95
CA LYS A 45 -8.64 16.65 -2.26
C LYS A 45 -8.01 15.52 -3.12
N SER A 46 -6.72 15.25 -2.95
CA SER A 46 -5.96 14.25 -3.69
C SER A 46 -6.42 12.87 -3.28
N ARG A 47 -7.24 12.26 -4.14
CA ARG A 47 -7.65 10.85 -4.05
C ARG A 47 -6.61 9.92 -4.68
N GLY A 48 -5.38 10.39 -4.88
CA GLY A 48 -4.32 9.66 -5.58
C GLY A 48 -3.92 8.40 -4.81
N LEU A 49 -3.63 8.55 -3.52
CA LEU A 49 -3.29 7.43 -2.64
C LEU A 49 -4.44 6.43 -2.52
N ASP A 50 -5.67 6.90 -2.32
CA ASP A 50 -6.83 6.00 -2.21
C ASP A 50 -7.08 5.23 -3.52
N GLN A 51 -6.89 5.85 -4.68
CA GLN A 51 -6.96 5.16 -5.97
C GLN A 51 -5.84 4.13 -6.15
N ALA A 52 -4.62 4.44 -5.72
CA ALA A 52 -3.50 3.51 -5.78
C ALA A 52 -3.75 2.28 -4.89
N LEU A 53 -4.24 2.50 -3.67
CA LEU A 53 -4.63 1.44 -2.74
C LEU A 53 -5.79 0.61 -3.30
N ALA A 54 -6.81 1.24 -3.88
CA ALA A 54 -7.94 0.54 -4.49
C ALA A 54 -7.51 -0.36 -5.65
N ARG A 55 -6.62 0.12 -6.54
CA ARG A 55 -6.07 -0.69 -7.65
C ARG A 55 -5.27 -1.88 -7.13
N LEU A 56 -4.44 -1.66 -6.12
CA LEU A 56 -3.67 -2.71 -5.48
C LEU A 56 -4.58 -3.79 -4.87
N HIS A 57 -5.63 -3.37 -4.13
CA HIS A 57 -6.67 -4.26 -3.60
C HIS A 57 -7.37 -5.06 -4.70
N GLU A 58 -7.72 -4.41 -5.81
CA GLU A 58 -8.39 -5.07 -6.92
C GLU A 58 -7.48 -6.13 -7.57
N LYS A 59 -6.20 -5.83 -7.78
CA LYS A 59 -5.24 -6.78 -8.36
C LYS A 59 -5.02 -8.00 -7.48
N ALA A 60 -4.88 -7.82 -6.18
CA ALA A 60 -4.75 -8.95 -5.27
C ALA A 60 -6.04 -9.79 -5.26
N ARG A 61 -7.22 -9.13 -5.24
CA ARG A 61 -8.51 -9.83 -5.29
C ARG A 61 -8.66 -10.67 -6.55
N ARG A 62 -8.25 -10.17 -7.72
CA ARG A 62 -8.26 -10.92 -8.99
C ARG A 62 -7.39 -12.19 -8.94
N GLN A 63 -6.38 -12.21 -8.08
CA GLN A 63 -5.50 -13.37 -7.86
C GLN A 63 -5.93 -14.21 -6.64
N ASN A 64 -7.13 -13.98 -6.09
CA ASN A 64 -7.61 -14.61 -4.85
C ASN A 64 -6.69 -14.37 -3.63
N VAL A 65 -5.88 -13.30 -3.67
CA VAL A 65 -5.04 -12.86 -2.57
C VAL A 65 -5.74 -11.76 -1.79
N ARG A 66 -5.80 -11.89 -0.46
CA ARG A 66 -6.22 -10.80 0.42
C ARG A 66 -4.98 -10.02 0.84
N LEU A 67 -4.91 -8.75 0.47
CA LEU A 67 -3.90 -7.84 1.00
C LEU A 67 -4.24 -7.50 2.47
N PRO A 68 -3.34 -7.77 3.43
CA PRO A 68 -3.59 -7.48 4.83
C PRO A 68 -3.32 -6.00 5.14
N LEU A 69 -3.87 -5.08 4.35
CA LEU A 69 -3.70 -3.65 4.50
C LEU A 69 -4.76 -3.08 5.44
N GLN A 70 -4.34 -2.24 6.37
CA GLN A 70 -5.19 -1.68 7.42
C GLN A 70 -5.00 -0.16 7.49
N VAL A 71 -6.11 0.56 7.60
CA VAL A 71 -6.12 2.00 7.89
C VAL A 71 -6.21 2.16 9.40
N ILE A 72 -5.20 2.81 10.00
CA ILE A 72 -5.18 3.14 11.42
C ILE A 72 -5.59 4.60 11.55
N HIS A 73 -6.77 4.83 12.15
CA HIS A 73 -7.36 6.15 12.26
C HIS A 73 -6.38 7.16 12.86
N ALA A 74 -6.29 8.34 12.24
CA ALA A 74 -5.39 9.44 12.60
C ALA A 74 -3.87 9.15 12.55
N ILE A 75 -3.43 7.91 12.32
CA ILE A 75 -2.01 7.55 12.28
C ILE A 75 -1.54 7.34 10.84
N GLY A 76 -2.23 6.51 10.06
CA GLY A 76 -1.78 6.16 8.72
C GLY A 76 -2.29 4.82 8.23
N ILE A 77 -1.47 4.17 7.41
CA ILE A 77 -1.77 2.90 6.76
C ILE A 77 -0.67 1.91 7.11
N ARG A 78 -1.01 0.64 7.34
CA ARG A 78 -0.03 -0.42 7.59
C ARG A 78 -0.39 -1.71 6.88
N PHE A 79 0.60 -2.58 6.73
CA PHE A 79 0.35 -4.00 6.53
C PHE A 79 0.28 -4.70 7.89
N ALA A 80 -0.67 -5.63 8.07
CA ALA A 80 -0.86 -6.36 9.32
C ALA A 80 0.28 -7.36 9.60
N ALA A 81 1.10 -7.67 8.58
CA ALA A 81 2.31 -8.45 8.69
C ALA A 81 3.44 -7.78 7.89
N PRO A 82 4.72 -7.99 8.24
CA PRO A 82 5.85 -7.47 7.48
C PRO A 82 5.79 -7.91 6.01
N LEU A 83 6.11 -6.98 5.11
CA LEU A 83 6.26 -7.28 3.69
C LEU A 83 7.71 -7.61 3.35
N SER A 84 7.90 -8.46 2.36
CA SER A 84 9.21 -8.80 1.80
C SER A 84 9.09 -8.82 0.28
N PHE A 85 10.04 -8.21 -0.41
CA PHE A 85 10.21 -8.39 -1.86
C PHE A 85 11.26 -9.48 -2.11
N ARG A 86 11.03 -10.29 -3.14
CA ARG A 86 11.96 -11.26 -3.67
C ARG A 86 12.08 -11.08 -5.17
#